data_AF-A0A9D5GWT2-F1
#
_entry.id   AF-A0A9D5GWT2-F1
#
_cell.length_a   1.000
_cell.length_b   1.000
_cell.length_c   1.000
_cell.angle_alpha   90.00
_cell.angle_beta   90.00
_cell.angle_gamma   90.00
#
_symmetry.space_group_name_H-M   'P 1'
#
loop_
_entity.id
_entity.type
_entity.pdbx_description
1 polymer ?
#
loop_
_entity_poly.entity_id
_entity_poly.type
_entity_poly.pdbx_seq_one_letter_code
_entity_poly.pdbx_strand_id
1 'polypeptide(L)'
;MVRQWEKLLEIVLCALDHKRIISEGQFRRAKKALVDLAIGMLDDSNKDSNNVFSFASRNRSFGRNNVNRDNHHHRRDSSTLGHFRSLSWSVSRNWSATRQLQAIGNNLCFPKNNDLVATNGLALAIYTMSSILLFTMWALVAAIPCQDRGLHLNFSIPRQLSWAAPVTLLHERISDESKKRERKNTCGLLKEIQKIEKCARVMNDMADSLEFPLSEDKEDEVRVKVEDVVNVCEGLKDGLDTLERQVREVFHKLVRGRMEGIDFLG
;
A
#
# COMPACT_ATOMS: atom_id res chain seq x y z
N MET A 1 1.79 -0.91 -4.28
CA MET A 1 0.50 -1.18 -3.60
C MET A 1 -0.57 -0.18 -4.04
N VAL A 2 -0.49 1.11 -3.67
CA VAL A 2 -1.56 2.09 -3.95
C VAL A 2 -1.92 2.22 -5.46
N ARG A 3 -0.92 2.29 -6.35
CA ARG A 3 -1.15 2.28 -7.82
C ARG A 3 -1.82 1.01 -8.35
N GLN A 4 -1.70 -0.11 -7.64
CA GLN A 4 -2.41 -1.34 -8.01
C GLN A 4 -3.88 -1.25 -7.62
N TRP A 5 -4.17 -0.66 -6.46
CA TRP A 5 -5.54 -0.40 -6.03
C TRP A 5 -6.24 0.58 -6.98
N GLU A 6 -5.55 1.63 -7.40
CA GLU A 6 -6.01 2.56 -8.45
C GLU A 6 -6.43 1.80 -9.73
N LYS A 7 -5.57 0.92 -10.25
CA LYS A 7 -5.90 0.10 -11.44
C LYS A 7 -7.10 -0.82 -11.23
N LEU A 8 -7.27 -1.38 -10.03
CA LEU A 8 -8.43 -2.23 -9.75
C LEU A 8 -9.72 -1.41 -9.70
N LEU A 9 -9.67 -0.22 -9.12
CA LEU A 9 -10.79 0.72 -9.15
C LEU A 9 -11.10 1.21 -10.57
N GLU A 10 -10.10 1.47 -11.40
CA GLU A 10 -10.30 1.78 -12.83
C GLU A 10 -11.02 0.65 -13.57
N ILE A 11 -10.71 -0.62 -13.27
CA ILE A 11 -11.43 -1.76 -13.86
C ILE A 11 -12.90 -1.77 -13.43
N VAL A 12 -13.20 -1.44 -12.17
CA VAL A 12 -14.57 -1.31 -11.67
C VAL A 12 -15.30 -0.19 -12.42
N LEU A 13 -14.68 0.98 -12.55
CA LEU A 13 -15.24 2.12 -13.28
C LEU A 13 -15.48 1.81 -14.77
N CYS A 14 -14.54 1.14 -15.43
CA CYS A 14 -14.68 0.76 -16.84
C CYS A 14 -15.79 -0.28 -17.05
N ALA A 15 -16.01 -1.17 -16.08
CA ALA A 15 -17.04 -2.20 -16.15
C ALA A 15 -18.43 -1.62 -15.87
N LEU A 16 -18.54 -0.69 -14.93
CA LEU A 16 -19.80 -0.06 -14.52
C LEU A 16 -20.00 1.33 -15.15
N ASP A 17 -19.43 1.56 -16.34
CA ASP A 17 -19.48 2.83 -17.06
C ASP A 17 -20.92 3.32 -17.21
N HIS A 18 -21.19 4.54 -16.71
CA HIS A 18 -22.51 5.19 -16.73
C HIS A 18 -23.14 5.28 -18.12
N LYS A 19 -22.36 5.16 -19.20
CA LYS A 19 -22.88 5.24 -20.57
C LYS A 19 -23.46 3.92 -21.10
N ARG A 20 -23.31 2.81 -20.39
CA ARG A 20 -23.69 1.47 -20.86
C ARG A 20 -24.73 0.84 -19.93
N ILE A 21 -25.58 0.00 -20.50
CA ILE A 21 -26.46 -0.87 -19.71
C ILE A 21 -25.58 -1.86 -18.95
N ILE A 22 -25.78 -1.99 -17.64
CA ILE A 22 -24.99 -2.86 -16.79
C ILE A 22 -25.41 -4.31 -17.03
N SER A 23 -24.64 -5.02 -17.86
CA SER A 23 -24.86 -6.46 -18.08
C SER A 23 -24.20 -7.31 -16.98
N GLU A 24 -24.74 -8.51 -16.77
CA GLU A 24 -24.22 -9.48 -15.78
C GLU A 24 -22.72 -9.73 -15.96
N GLY A 25 -22.24 -9.81 -17.20
CA GLY A 25 -20.82 -10.01 -17.50
C GLY A 25 -19.94 -8.84 -17.04
N GLN A 26 -20.38 -7.60 -17.24
CA GLN A 26 -19.65 -6.42 -16.76
C GLN A 26 -19.63 -6.38 -15.24
N PHE A 27 -20.76 -6.68 -14.62
CA PHE A 27 -20.87 -6.71 -13.18
C PHE A 27 -19.98 -7.79 -12.54
N ARG A 28 -19.94 -9.00 -13.10
CA ARG A 28 -19.01 -10.06 -12.65
C ARG A 28 -17.55 -9.62 -12.75
N ARG A 29 -17.19 -8.82 -13.77
CA ARG A 29 -15.85 -8.24 -13.91
C ARG A 29 -15.58 -7.20 -12.82
N ALA A 30 -16.52 -6.30 -12.55
CA ALA A 30 -16.41 -5.31 -11.47
C ALA A 30 -16.27 -6.01 -10.10
N LYS A 31 -17.14 -6.99 -9.83
CA LYS A 31 -17.10 -7.81 -8.61
C LYS A 31 -15.75 -8.50 -8.43
N LYS A 32 -15.21 -9.10 -9.49
CA LYS A 32 -13.87 -9.72 -9.44
C LYS A 32 -12.80 -8.70 -9.05
N ALA A 33 -12.81 -7.51 -9.66
CA ALA A 33 -11.84 -6.46 -9.34
C ALA A 33 -11.97 -5.95 -7.89
N LEU A 34 -13.20 -5.86 -7.35
CA LEU A 34 -13.46 -5.51 -5.95
C LEU A 34 -12.95 -6.58 -4.99
N VAL A 35 -13.13 -7.86 -5.32
CA VAL A 35 -12.58 -8.98 -4.52
C VAL A 35 -11.05 -8.96 -4.55
N ASP A 36 -10.45 -8.78 -5.73
CA ASP A 36 -8.99 -8.65 -5.88
C ASP A 36 -8.46 -7.44 -5.10
N LEU A 37 -9.21 -6.34 -5.05
CA LEU A 37 -8.89 -5.15 -4.26
C LEU A 37 -8.97 -5.45 -2.76
N ALA A 38 -10.06 -6.07 -2.29
CA ALA A 38 -10.22 -6.45 -0.90
C ALA A 38 -9.12 -7.40 -0.43
N ILE A 39 -8.75 -8.39 -1.24
CA ILE A 39 -7.61 -9.28 -0.98
C ILE A 39 -6.32 -8.46 -0.93
N GLY A 40 -6.07 -7.60 -1.92
CA GLY A 40 -4.87 -6.74 -1.94
C GLY A 40 -4.79 -5.73 -0.78
N MET A 41 -5.90 -5.47 -0.08
CA MET A 41 -5.96 -4.62 1.11
C MET A 41 -5.84 -5.43 2.42
N LEU A 42 -6.12 -6.74 2.38
CA LEU A 42 -6.12 -7.66 3.53
C LEU A 42 -4.88 -8.57 3.61
N ASP A 43 -4.33 -8.99 2.47
CA ASP A 43 -3.29 -10.04 2.31
C ASP A 43 -1.88 -9.58 2.69
N ASP A 44 -1.80 -9.03 3.90
CA ASP A 44 -0.59 -8.86 4.70
C ASP A 44 -0.75 -9.62 6.05
N SER A 45 -1.81 -10.42 6.26
CA SER A 45 -2.15 -11.06 7.55
C SER A 45 -1.85 -12.54 7.70
N ASN A 46 -1.46 -13.26 6.65
CA ASN A 46 -1.66 -14.71 6.68
C ASN A 46 -0.54 -15.60 6.16
N LYS A 47 0.71 -15.16 6.26
CA LYS A 47 1.85 -16.05 5.91
C LYS A 47 2.34 -16.96 7.03
N ASP A 48 1.87 -16.79 8.26
CA ASP A 48 2.32 -17.61 9.40
C ASP A 48 1.28 -18.62 9.90
N SER A 49 0.11 -18.73 9.27
CA SER A 49 -0.89 -19.75 9.59
C SER A 49 -1.04 -20.72 8.43
N ASN A 50 -0.55 -21.94 8.65
CA ASN A 50 -0.47 -23.02 7.67
C ASN A 50 -1.83 -23.61 7.25
N ASN A 51 -2.91 -22.81 7.18
CA ASN A 51 -4.21 -23.25 6.69
C ASN A 51 -5.17 -22.07 6.43
N VAL A 52 -5.19 -21.47 5.25
CA VAL A 52 -6.33 -20.63 4.80
C VAL A 52 -6.52 -20.71 3.28
N PHE A 53 -7.64 -21.34 2.91
CA PHE A 53 -8.45 -21.06 1.74
C PHE A 53 -7.72 -20.77 0.41
N SER A 54 -7.34 -21.86 -0.25
CA SER A 54 -7.38 -21.92 -1.71
C SER A 54 -8.83 -21.74 -2.19
N PHE A 55 -9.33 -20.50 -2.21
CA PHE A 55 -10.21 -20.07 -3.30
C PHE A 55 -9.32 -19.78 -4.50
N ALA A 56 -8.72 -20.85 -5.02
CA ALA A 56 -8.34 -20.92 -6.41
C ALA A 56 -9.63 -20.75 -7.20
N SER A 57 -9.95 -19.51 -7.55
CA SER A 57 -10.81 -19.20 -8.67
C SER A 57 -10.16 -19.90 -9.86
N ARG A 58 -10.65 -21.11 -10.15
CA ARG A 58 -10.33 -21.86 -11.35
C ARG A 58 -10.76 -20.97 -12.50
N ASN A 59 -9.79 -20.27 -13.07
CA ASN A 59 -9.86 -19.68 -14.41
C ASN A 59 -10.17 -20.85 -15.37
N ARG A 60 -11.45 -21.17 -15.57
CA ARG A 60 -11.91 -22.05 -16.64
C ARG A 60 -11.95 -21.21 -17.91
N SER A 61 -10.85 -21.20 -18.64
CA SER A 61 -10.84 -20.74 -20.03
C SER A 61 -11.69 -21.69 -20.87
N PHE A 62 -12.52 -21.13 -21.74
CA PHE A 62 -13.29 -21.83 -22.76
C PHE A 62 -12.43 -22.81 -23.57
N GLY A 63 -12.82 -24.08 -23.59
CA GLY A 63 -12.28 -25.12 -24.47
C GLY A 63 -13.45 -25.91 -25.04
N ARG A 64 -13.66 -25.80 -26.34
CA ARG A 64 -14.69 -26.51 -27.13
C ARG A 64 -14.46 -28.03 -27.09
N ASN A 65 -15.57 -28.77 -27.22
CA ASN A 65 -15.64 -30.20 -27.55
C ASN A 65 -14.53 -30.65 -28.52
N ASN A 66 -13.85 -31.77 -28.20
CA ASN A 66 -13.79 -32.85 -29.18
C ASN A 66 -13.55 -34.22 -28.54
N VAL A 67 -14.30 -35.18 -29.05
CA VAL A 67 -14.14 -36.63 -28.92
C VAL A 67 -12.84 -37.03 -29.65
N ASN A 68 -11.93 -37.78 -29.04
CA ASN A 68 -11.37 -39.06 -29.56
C ASN A 68 -10.20 -39.61 -28.70
N ARG A 69 -10.01 -40.93 -28.84
CA ARG A 69 -9.13 -41.90 -28.16
C ARG A 69 -7.60 -41.76 -28.31
N ASP A 70 -6.94 -42.31 -27.28
CA ASP A 70 -5.74 -43.18 -27.21
C ASP A 70 -4.33 -42.76 -27.72
N ASN A 71 -3.35 -43.19 -26.89
CA ASN A 71 -1.94 -43.55 -27.11
C ASN A 71 -0.75 -42.56 -26.93
N HIS A 72 0.01 -42.85 -25.87
CA HIS A 72 1.48 -43.03 -25.72
C HIS A 72 2.55 -42.01 -26.20
N HIS A 73 3.39 -41.66 -25.21
CA HIS A 73 4.86 -41.46 -25.19
C HIS A 73 5.58 -40.18 -25.69
N HIS A 74 6.36 -39.64 -24.72
CA HIS A 74 7.69 -39.01 -24.78
C HIS A 74 7.90 -37.49 -25.00
N ARG A 75 8.56 -36.92 -23.96
CA ARG A 75 9.64 -35.93 -23.90
C ARG A 75 9.38 -34.44 -24.24
N ARG A 76 9.69 -33.61 -23.22
CA ARG A 76 10.34 -32.28 -23.21
C ARG A 76 10.52 -31.61 -24.59
N ASP A 77 9.88 -30.46 -24.80
CA ASP A 77 10.47 -29.14 -24.54
C ASP A 77 9.47 -28.01 -24.90
N SER A 78 9.67 -26.86 -24.25
CA SER A 78 9.38 -25.52 -24.79
C SER A 78 7.94 -25.19 -25.21
N SER A 79 7.22 -24.47 -24.34
CA SER A 79 6.46 -23.21 -24.65
C SER A 79 5.31 -22.98 -23.66
N THR A 80 5.63 -22.66 -22.41
CA THR A 80 4.65 -22.04 -21.49
C THR A 80 4.47 -20.55 -21.84
N LEU A 81 3.84 -20.32 -23.00
CA LEU A 81 3.33 -19.03 -23.41
C LEU A 81 2.07 -18.71 -22.59
N GLY A 82 2.13 -17.67 -21.77
CA GLY A 82 0.95 -17.12 -21.10
C GLY A 82 0.99 -17.08 -19.59
N HIS A 83 2.15 -16.87 -18.97
CA HIS A 83 2.17 -16.25 -17.64
C HIS A 83 1.59 -14.83 -17.79
N PHE A 84 0.29 -14.69 -17.51
CA PHE A 84 -0.27 -13.41 -17.11
C PHE A 84 0.63 -12.89 -16.01
N ARG A 85 1.35 -11.82 -16.32
CA ARG A 85 2.21 -11.09 -15.41
C ARG A 85 1.38 -10.72 -14.19
N SER A 86 1.45 -11.54 -13.15
CA SER A 86 1.15 -11.08 -11.81
C SER A 86 2.09 -9.91 -11.58
N LEU A 87 1.54 -8.71 -11.43
CA LEU A 87 2.28 -7.53 -11.03
C LEU A 87 2.66 -7.63 -9.54
N SER A 88 3.25 -8.77 -9.16
CA SER A 88 3.92 -8.98 -7.89
C SER A 88 5.20 -8.19 -7.94
N TRP A 89 5.14 -6.94 -7.49
CA TRP A 89 6.33 -6.22 -7.06
C TRP A 89 6.86 -6.97 -5.84
N SER A 90 7.74 -7.95 -6.07
CA SER A 90 8.59 -8.44 -5.00
C SER A 90 9.60 -7.34 -4.72
N VAL A 91 9.29 -6.44 -3.79
CA VAL A 91 10.34 -5.81 -3.00
C VAL A 91 11.12 -6.99 -2.40
N SER A 92 12.46 -6.96 -2.46
CA SER A 92 13.30 -8.09 -2.02
C SER A 92 12.78 -8.68 -0.73
N ARG A 93 12.71 -10.02 -0.66
CA ARG A 93 12.24 -10.80 0.51
C ARG A 93 13.06 -10.52 1.79
N ASN A 94 14.15 -9.75 1.66
CA ASN A 94 15.04 -9.28 2.73
C ASN A 94 14.94 -7.77 3.03
N TRP A 95 14.15 -7.00 2.27
CA TRP A 95 13.93 -5.56 2.45
C TRP A 95 12.62 -5.33 3.22
N SER A 96 12.70 -5.45 4.55
CA SER A 96 11.64 -4.99 5.43
C SER A 96 11.97 -3.55 5.84
N ALA A 97 11.07 -2.60 5.53
CA ALA A 97 11.21 -1.21 5.94
C ALA A 97 11.36 -1.11 7.48
N THR A 98 10.66 -1.98 8.21
CA THR A 98 10.79 -2.14 9.65
C THR A 98 12.20 -2.52 10.09
N ARG A 99 12.80 -3.55 9.48
CA ARG A 99 14.18 -3.96 9.81
C ARG A 99 15.20 -2.88 9.50
N GLN A 100 14.99 -2.09 8.45
CA GLN A 100 15.87 -0.97 8.12
C GLN A 100 15.77 0.15 9.11
N LEU A 101 14.55 0.53 9.47
CA LEU A 101 14.34 1.56 10.48
C LEU A 101 14.86 1.10 11.84
N GLN A 102 14.70 -0.17 12.20
CA GLN A 102 15.30 -0.72 13.41
C GLN A 102 16.83 -0.70 13.37
N ALA A 103 17.45 -1.06 12.24
CA ALA A 103 18.89 -0.96 12.07
C ALA A 103 19.39 0.49 12.20
N ILE A 104 18.70 1.45 11.57
CA ILE A 104 19.04 2.87 11.69
C ILE A 104 18.87 3.37 13.12
N GLY A 105 17.76 3.01 13.78
CA GLY A 105 17.48 3.37 15.17
C GLY A 105 18.52 2.82 16.15
N ASN A 106 18.94 1.56 15.98
CA ASN A 106 19.96 0.95 16.82
C ASN A 106 21.35 1.59 16.68
N ASN A 107 21.65 2.19 15.52
CA ASN A 107 22.90 2.91 15.28
C ASN A 107 22.82 4.39 15.69
N LEU A 108 21.65 4.88 16.08
CA LEU A 108 21.45 6.27 16.47
C LEU A 108 21.81 6.45 17.94
N CYS A 109 22.96 7.05 18.22
CA CYS A 109 23.41 7.32 19.59
C CYS A 109 23.48 8.82 19.85
N PHE A 110 23.06 9.24 21.05
CA PHE A 110 23.21 10.63 21.47
C PHE A 110 24.71 10.97 21.59
N PRO A 111 25.18 12.07 20.98
CA PRO A 111 26.59 12.45 21.02
C PRO A 111 27.08 12.69 22.44
N LYS A 112 28.30 12.24 22.75
CA LYS A 112 28.91 12.48 24.07
C LYS A 112 29.29 13.96 24.19
N ASN A 113 29.35 14.48 25.42
CA ASN A 113 29.76 15.87 25.68
C ASN A 113 31.12 16.21 25.05
N ASN A 114 32.05 15.26 25.00
CA ASN A 114 33.34 15.44 24.35
C ASN A 114 33.22 15.67 22.83
N ASP A 115 32.31 14.94 22.17
CA ASP A 115 32.05 15.08 20.73
C ASP A 115 31.31 16.39 20.43
N LEU A 116 30.44 16.83 21.34
CA LEU A 116 29.74 18.11 21.24
C LEU A 116 30.72 19.29 21.26
N VAL A 117 31.69 19.26 22.17
CA VAL A 117 32.73 20.30 22.27
C VAL A 117 33.69 20.21 21.08
N ALA A 118 34.14 19.03 20.70
CA ALA A 118 35.08 18.84 19.60
C ALA A 118 34.51 19.24 18.23
N THR A 119 33.19 19.16 18.05
CA THR A 119 32.53 19.46 16.78
C THR A 119 31.78 20.79 16.77
N ASN A 120 31.97 21.64 17.79
CA ASN A 120 31.23 22.89 17.97
C ASN A 120 29.70 22.72 17.84
N GLY A 121 29.16 21.60 18.34
CA GLY A 121 27.74 21.28 18.29
C GLY A 121 27.23 20.67 16.97
N LEU A 122 28.07 20.49 15.94
CA LEU A 122 27.67 19.83 14.68
C LEU A 122 27.15 18.41 14.92
N ALA A 123 27.75 17.65 15.83
CA ALA A 123 27.30 16.30 16.17
C ALA A 123 25.85 16.28 16.70
N LEU A 124 25.43 17.33 17.42
CA LEU A 124 24.04 17.47 17.88
C LEU A 124 23.07 17.74 16.74
N ALA A 125 23.49 18.55 15.76
CA ALA A 125 22.69 18.84 14.57
C ALA A 125 22.48 17.58 13.72
N ILE A 126 23.56 16.82 13.48
CA ILE A 126 23.50 15.55 12.74
C ILE A 126 22.62 14.53 13.45
N TYR A 127 22.76 14.38 14.78
CA TYR A 127 21.89 13.53 15.57
C TYR A 127 20.42 13.92 15.42
N THR A 128 20.12 15.22 15.57
CA THR A 128 18.75 15.74 15.45
C THR A 128 18.16 15.48 14.06
N MET A 129 18.89 15.80 12.99
CA MET A 129 18.43 15.53 11.62
C MET A 129 18.15 14.04 11.40
N SER A 130 19.03 13.18 11.91
CA SER A 130 18.92 11.73 11.75
C SER A 130 17.76 11.15 12.56
N SER A 131 17.50 11.66 13.77
CA SER A 131 16.32 11.31 14.58
C SER A 131 15.01 11.71 13.90
N ILE A 132 14.93 12.93 13.35
CA ILE A 132 13.73 13.40 12.66
C ILE A 132 13.48 12.62 11.36
N LEU A 133 14.54 12.28 10.62
CA LEU A 133 14.42 11.42 9.43
C LEU A 133 13.89 10.04 9.81
N LEU A 134 14.45 9.42 10.86
CA LEU A 134 13.99 8.12 11.36
C LEU A 134 12.51 8.19 11.78
N PHE A 135 12.11 9.24 12.52
CA PHE A 135 10.72 9.46 12.92
C PHE A 135 9.79 9.61 11.71
N THR A 136 10.20 10.39 10.71
CA THR A 136 9.41 10.63 9.50
C THR A 136 9.21 9.33 8.71
N MET A 137 10.29 8.57 8.51
CA MET A 137 10.21 7.28 7.82
C MET A 137 9.38 6.26 8.60
N TRP A 138 9.51 6.24 9.93
CA TRP A 138 8.65 5.44 10.81
C TRP A 138 7.17 5.79 10.65
N ALA A 139 6.84 7.08 10.69
CA ALA A 139 5.46 7.56 10.55
C ALA A 139 4.87 7.18 9.18
N LEU A 140 5.65 7.26 8.10
CA LEU A 140 5.24 6.83 6.77
C LEU A 140 4.93 5.32 6.73
N VAL A 141 5.80 4.50 7.31
CA VAL A 141 5.59 3.04 7.39
C VAL A 141 4.37 2.70 8.25
N ALA A 142 4.14 3.43 9.35
CA ALA A 142 2.96 3.25 10.19
C ALA A 142 1.65 3.66 9.50
N ALA A 143 1.71 4.67 8.62
CA ALA A 143 0.52 5.22 7.95
C ALA A 143 0.04 4.36 6.76
N ILE A 144 0.96 3.69 6.09
CA ILE A 144 0.71 2.88 4.89
C ILE A 144 0.46 1.41 5.32
N PRO A 145 -0.46 0.68 4.67
CA PRO A 145 -0.52 -0.78 4.78
C PRO A 145 0.82 -1.35 4.35
N CYS A 146 1.63 -1.77 5.31
CA CYS A 146 2.87 -2.47 5.06
C CYS A 146 2.80 -3.82 5.77
N GLN A 147 3.46 -4.80 5.16
CA GLN A 147 3.49 -6.22 5.55
C GLN A 147 3.90 -6.50 7.00
N ASP A 148 4.54 -5.53 7.65
CA ASP A 148 5.01 -5.66 9.01
C ASP A 148 4.00 -5.01 9.98
N ARG A 149 2.99 -5.78 10.40
CA ARG A 149 2.16 -5.41 11.56
C ARG A 149 3.06 -5.36 12.80
N GLY A 150 3.27 -4.15 13.33
CA GLY A 150 4.00 -3.94 14.59
C GLY A 150 5.37 -3.32 14.41
N LEU A 151 5.40 -2.06 13.96
CA LEU A 151 6.61 -1.24 13.92
C LEU A 151 6.99 -0.80 15.35
N HIS A 152 7.49 -1.74 16.17
CA HIS A 152 8.00 -1.50 17.52
C HIS A 152 9.38 -0.84 17.46
N LEU A 153 9.40 0.42 17.04
CA LEU A 153 10.59 1.26 17.12
C LEU A 153 10.59 2.03 18.43
N ASN A 154 11.57 1.72 19.27
CA ASN A 154 11.79 2.44 20.51
C ASN A 154 12.56 3.74 20.20
N PHE A 155 11.84 4.85 20.08
CA PHE A 155 12.47 6.17 20.02
C PHE A 155 12.98 6.58 21.40
N SER A 156 14.26 6.34 21.70
CA SER A 156 14.91 6.81 22.93
C SER A 156 15.57 8.19 22.70
N ILE A 157 14.74 9.23 22.64
CA ILE A 157 15.24 10.62 22.51
C ILE A 157 15.50 11.19 23.91
N PRO A 158 16.68 11.77 24.19
CA PRO A 158 16.97 12.42 25.47
C PRO A 158 16.00 13.57 25.76
N ARG A 159 15.40 13.54 26.96
CA ARG A 159 14.39 14.53 27.41
C ARG A 159 14.91 15.97 27.52
N GLN A 160 16.23 16.15 27.46
CA GLN A 160 16.90 17.46 27.53
C GLN A 160 16.67 18.30 26.27
N LEU A 161 16.30 17.67 25.14
CA LEU A 161 16.05 18.37 23.89
C LEU A 161 14.62 18.92 23.88
N SER A 162 14.46 20.20 23.56
CA SER A 162 13.17 20.91 23.55
C SER A 162 12.14 20.27 22.60
N TRP A 163 12.59 19.61 21.54
CA TRP A 163 11.75 18.91 20.57
C TRP A 163 11.44 17.45 20.95
N ALA A 164 12.11 16.89 21.96
CA ALA A 164 11.92 15.48 22.34
C ALA A 164 10.48 15.21 22.81
N ALA A 165 9.95 16.05 23.71
CA ALA A 165 8.60 15.90 24.24
C ALA A 165 7.50 15.91 23.15
N PRO A 166 7.45 16.90 22.22
CA PRO A 166 6.44 16.90 21.17
C PRO A 166 6.59 15.73 20.18
N VAL A 167 7.83 15.32 19.85
CA VAL A 167 8.05 14.15 18.97
C VAL A 167 7.61 12.85 19.64
N THR A 168 7.91 12.66 20.93
CA THR A 168 7.44 11.49 21.69
C THR A 168 5.91 11.45 21.76
N LEU A 169 5.25 12.58 22.00
CA LEU A 169 3.78 12.65 21.99
C LEU A 169 3.18 12.29 20.62
N LEU A 170 3.79 12.74 19.52
CA LEU A 170 3.34 12.36 18.17
C LEU A 170 3.54 10.86 17.92
N HIS A 171 4.69 10.31 18.32
CA HIS A 171 4.98 8.89 18.24
C HIS A 171 3.93 8.05 18.99
N GLU A 172 3.59 8.42 20.23
CA GLU A 172 2.56 7.74 21.01
C GLU A 172 1.18 7.79 20.33
N ARG A 173 0.76 8.97 19.86
CA ARG A 173 -0.54 9.14 19.17
C ARG A 173 -0.64 8.29 17.91
N ILE A 174 0.40 8.28 17.08
CA ILE A 174 0.42 7.49 15.84
C ILE A 174 0.44 5.99 16.18
N SER A 175 1.20 5.59 17.20
CA SER A 175 1.24 4.21 17.69
C SER A 175 -0.14 3.76 18.16
N ASP A 176 -0.85 4.58 18.92
CA ASP A 176 -2.20 4.24 19.39
C ASP A 176 -3.22 4.15 18.25
N GLU A 177 -3.15 5.05 17.26
CA GLU A 177 -3.96 4.92 16.04
C GLU A 177 -3.64 3.66 15.24
N SER A 178 -2.36 3.26 15.14
CA SER A 178 -1.99 2.01 14.47
C SER A 178 -2.54 0.76 15.18
N LYS A 179 -2.62 0.77 16.52
CA LYS A 179 -3.25 -0.32 17.30
C LYS A 179 -4.77 -0.32 17.12
N LYS A 180 -5.41 0.84 17.06
CA LYS A 180 -6.86 0.94 16.76
C LYS A 180 -7.16 0.40 15.37
N ARG A 181 -6.32 0.68 14.38
CA ARG A 181 -6.41 0.13 13.02
C ARG A 181 -6.40 -1.39 13.03
N GLU A 182 -5.46 -1.99 13.75
CA GLU A 182 -5.33 -3.44 13.88
C GLU A 182 -6.58 -4.07 14.49
N ARG A 183 -7.10 -3.51 15.58
CA ARG A 183 -8.35 -3.98 16.22
C ARG A 183 -9.57 -3.89 15.29
N LYS A 184 -9.64 -2.85 14.46
CA LYS A 184 -10.74 -2.62 13.52
C LYS A 184 -10.56 -3.37 12.19
N ASN A 185 -9.45 -4.08 12.01
CA ASN A 185 -9.05 -4.71 10.76
C ASN A 185 -9.16 -3.76 9.54
N THR A 186 -8.74 -2.51 9.74
CA THR A 186 -8.72 -1.49 8.68
C THR A 186 -7.35 -1.48 8.00
N CYS A 187 -7.32 -1.16 6.72
CA CYS A 187 -6.12 -1.38 5.90
C CYS A 187 -5.06 -0.29 6.06
N GLY A 188 -5.37 0.93 6.51
CA GLY A 188 -4.37 2.01 6.69
C GLY A 188 -4.86 3.18 7.55
N LEU A 189 -3.93 4.08 7.90
CA LEU A 189 -4.24 5.30 8.68
C LEU A 189 -4.55 6.51 7.80
N LEU A 190 -4.14 6.49 6.54
CA LEU A 190 -4.40 7.57 5.60
C LEU A 190 -5.89 7.63 5.24
N LYS A 191 -6.42 8.86 5.21
CA LYS A 191 -7.83 9.13 4.90
C LYS A 191 -8.24 8.58 3.54
N GLU A 192 -7.36 8.70 2.55
CA GLU A 192 -7.57 8.23 1.18
C GLU A 192 -7.70 6.70 1.15
N ILE A 193 -6.85 6.01 1.91
CA ILE A 193 -6.88 4.55 2.04
C ILE A 193 -8.18 4.09 2.73
N GLN A 194 -8.60 4.79 3.79
CA GLN A 194 -9.87 4.51 4.45
C GLN A 194 -11.09 4.75 3.54
N LYS A 195 -11.04 5.78 2.69
CA LYS A 195 -12.08 6.02 1.68
C LYS A 195 -12.15 4.91 0.65
N ILE A 196 -11.01 4.44 0.14
CA ILE A 196 -10.95 3.28 -0.77
C ILE A 196 -11.57 2.05 -0.10
N GLU A 197 -11.19 1.75 1.14
CA GLU A 197 -11.72 0.61 1.88
C GLU A 197 -13.25 0.68 2.03
N LYS A 198 -13.76 1.85 2.45
CA LYS A 198 -15.19 2.05 2.63
C LYS A 198 -15.95 1.90 1.30
N CYS A 199 -15.44 2.51 0.25
CA CYS A 199 -16.08 2.47 -1.07
C CYS A 199 -16.08 1.05 -1.64
N ALA A 200 -14.94 0.35 -1.58
CA ALA A 200 -14.82 -1.04 -2.01
C ALA A 200 -15.77 -1.96 -1.24
N ARG A 201 -15.89 -1.79 0.08
CA ARG A 201 -16.79 -2.58 0.92
C ARG A 201 -18.26 -2.36 0.54
N VAL A 202 -18.71 -1.11 0.47
CA VAL A 202 -20.09 -0.76 0.07
C VAL A 202 -20.43 -1.32 -1.31
N MET A 203 -19.52 -1.17 -2.27
CA MET A 203 -19.72 -1.69 -3.63
C MET A 203 -19.76 -3.22 -3.64
N ASN A 204 -18.92 -3.90 -2.85
CA ASN A 204 -18.90 -5.36 -2.78
C ASN A 204 -20.15 -5.93 -2.08
N ASP A 205 -20.62 -5.30 -1.00
CA ASP A 205 -21.85 -5.68 -0.29
C ASP A 205 -23.07 -5.53 -1.22
N MET A 206 -23.14 -4.41 -1.95
CA MET A 206 -24.14 -4.22 -3.00
C MET A 206 -23.99 -5.31 -4.07
N ALA A 207 -22.75 -5.66 -4.44
CA ALA A 207 -22.49 -6.66 -5.46
C ALA A 207 -22.93 -8.10 -5.11
N ASP A 208 -23.12 -8.39 -3.81
CA ASP A 208 -23.60 -9.68 -3.31
C ASP A 208 -25.13 -9.77 -3.27
N SER A 209 -25.84 -8.64 -3.25
CA SER A 209 -27.30 -8.55 -3.12
C SER A 209 -28.07 -8.38 -4.45
N LEU A 210 -27.34 -8.24 -5.56
CA LEU A 210 -27.91 -7.96 -6.87
C LEU A 210 -28.23 -9.26 -7.63
N GLU A 211 -29.44 -9.31 -8.18
CA GLU A 211 -29.92 -10.38 -9.06
C GLU A 211 -30.18 -9.80 -10.46
N PHE A 212 -29.88 -10.58 -11.49
CA PHE A 212 -30.04 -10.15 -12.88
C PHE A 212 -31.30 -10.76 -13.51
N PRO A 213 -32.02 -10.03 -14.38
CA PRO A 213 -31.75 -8.64 -14.82
C PRO A 213 -32.02 -7.61 -13.71
N LEU A 214 -31.22 -6.52 -13.69
CA LEU A 214 -31.36 -5.44 -12.72
C LEU A 214 -32.65 -4.66 -12.96
N SER A 215 -33.31 -4.23 -11.87
CA SER A 215 -34.35 -3.21 -11.94
C SER A 215 -33.73 -1.82 -12.11
N GLU A 216 -34.50 -0.89 -12.67
CA GLU A 216 -34.07 0.51 -12.88
C GLU A 216 -33.60 1.16 -11.57
N ASP A 217 -34.36 1.00 -10.48
CA ASP A 217 -33.98 1.51 -9.14
C ASP A 217 -32.62 0.98 -8.67
N LYS A 218 -32.32 -0.29 -8.91
CA LYS A 218 -31.05 -0.92 -8.51
C LYS A 218 -29.91 -0.48 -9.42
N GLU A 219 -30.18 -0.26 -10.71
CA GLU A 219 -29.20 0.28 -11.64
C GLU A 219 -28.81 1.72 -11.26
N ASP A 220 -29.78 2.54 -10.86
CA ASP A 220 -29.55 3.90 -10.37
C ASP A 220 -28.78 3.92 -9.05
N GLU A 221 -29.10 3.02 -8.11
CA GLU A 221 -28.33 2.88 -6.87
C GLU A 221 -26.87 2.54 -7.16
N VAL A 222 -26.62 1.60 -8.10
CA VAL A 222 -25.26 1.25 -8.53
C VAL A 222 -24.55 2.47 -9.12
N ARG A 223 -25.22 3.25 -9.98
CA ARG A 223 -24.64 4.45 -10.61
C ARG A 223 -24.21 5.50 -9.58
N VAL A 224 -25.01 5.71 -8.53
CA VAL A 224 -24.67 6.60 -7.41
C VAL A 224 -23.42 6.10 -6.68
N LYS A 225 -23.33 4.79 -6.40
CA LYS A 225 -22.13 4.23 -5.75
C LYS A 225 -20.89 4.26 -6.64
N VAL A 226 -21.04 4.14 -7.96
CA VAL A 226 -19.93 4.30 -8.90
C VAL A 226 -19.41 5.73 -8.88
N GLU A 227 -20.26 6.73 -8.69
CA GLU A 227 -19.83 8.13 -8.52
C GLU A 227 -18.95 8.31 -7.26
N ASP A 228 -19.27 7.63 -6.15
CA ASP A 228 -18.40 7.59 -4.98
C ASP A 228 -17.00 7.01 -5.33
N VAL A 229 -16.93 5.97 -6.17
CA VAL A 229 -15.66 5.39 -6.65
C VAL A 229 -14.88 6.40 -7.49
N VAL A 230 -15.54 7.12 -8.39
CA VAL A 230 -14.92 8.17 -9.23
C VAL A 230 -14.25 9.22 -8.34
N ASN A 231 -14.99 9.76 -7.37
CA ASN A 231 -14.49 10.77 -6.44
C ASN A 231 -13.27 10.28 -5.63
N VAL A 232 -13.25 8.99 -5.27
CA VAL A 232 -12.10 8.39 -4.58
C VAL A 232 -10.90 8.24 -5.52
N CYS A 233 -11.10 7.81 -6.77
CA CYS A 233 -10.04 7.70 -7.77
C CYS A 233 -9.41 9.05 -8.10
N GLU A 234 -10.22 10.09 -8.31
CA GLU A 234 -9.72 11.44 -8.59
C GLU A 234 -8.91 11.99 -7.42
N GLY A 235 -9.46 11.91 -6.20
CA GLY A 235 -8.73 12.34 -5.00
C GLY A 235 -7.44 11.55 -4.76
N LEU A 236 -7.43 10.26 -5.11
CA LEU A 236 -6.23 9.43 -5.04
C LEU A 236 -5.16 9.89 -6.03
N LYS A 237 -5.56 10.13 -7.28
CA LYS A 237 -4.68 10.57 -8.36
C LYS A 237 -4.05 11.92 -8.02
N ASP A 238 -4.85 12.90 -7.64
CA ASP A 238 -4.38 14.25 -7.28
C ASP A 238 -3.40 14.20 -6.08
N GLY A 239 -3.70 13.36 -5.09
CA GLY A 239 -2.85 13.15 -3.92
C GLY A 239 -1.53 12.47 -4.26
N LEU A 240 -1.56 11.40 -5.06
CA LEU A 240 -0.37 10.66 -5.48
C LEU A 240 0.54 11.51 -6.38
N ASP A 241 -0.02 12.26 -7.32
CA ASP A 241 0.73 13.15 -8.20
C ASP A 241 1.41 14.27 -7.39
N THR A 242 0.70 14.82 -6.40
CA THR A 242 1.25 15.82 -5.48
C THR A 242 2.41 15.25 -4.66
N LEU A 243 2.23 14.05 -4.08
CA LEU A 243 3.27 13.37 -3.31
C LEU A 243 4.49 13.06 -4.18
N GLU A 244 4.29 12.54 -5.39
CA GLU A 244 5.37 12.23 -6.31
C GLU A 244 6.19 13.48 -6.65
N ARG A 245 5.53 14.61 -6.92
CA ARG A 245 6.20 15.89 -7.16
C ARG A 245 7.03 16.33 -5.96
N GLN A 246 6.48 16.25 -4.75
CA GLN A 246 7.19 16.62 -3.52
C GLN A 246 8.41 15.72 -3.27
N VAL A 247 8.26 14.40 -3.44
CA VAL A 247 9.37 13.45 -3.29
C VAL A 247 10.47 13.73 -4.30
N ARG A 248 10.12 14.00 -5.57
CA ARG A 248 11.09 14.39 -6.60
C ARG A 248 11.81 15.68 -6.25
N GLU A 249 11.09 16.67 -5.73
CA GLU A 249 11.68 17.95 -5.30
C GLU A 249 12.69 17.76 -4.16
N VAL A 250 12.32 16.98 -3.12
CA VAL A 250 13.22 16.66 -2.01
C VAL A 250 14.45 15.91 -2.49
N PHE A 251 14.27 14.94 -3.40
CA PHE A 251 15.39 14.22 -4.00
C PHE A 251 16.34 15.17 -4.74
N HIS A 252 15.81 16.07 -5.58
CA HIS A 252 16.64 17.06 -6.28
C HIS A 252 17.37 17.99 -5.31
N LYS A 253 16.72 18.44 -4.25
CA LYS A 253 17.34 19.25 -3.20
C LYS A 253 18.47 18.51 -2.49
N LEU A 254 18.28 17.22 -2.19
CA LEU A 254 19.30 16.39 -1.55
C LEU A 254 20.50 16.17 -2.46
N VAL A 255 20.27 15.82 -3.73
CA VAL A 255 21.35 15.63 -4.72
C VAL A 255 22.12 16.94 -4.91
N ARG A 256 21.41 18.07 -5.03
CA ARG A 256 22.01 19.40 -5.15
C ARG A 256 22.85 19.75 -3.92
N GLY A 257 22.29 19.62 -2.72
CA GLY A 257 23.02 19.92 -1.49
C GLY A 257 24.25 19.03 -1.30
N ARG A 258 24.21 17.77 -1.76
CA ARG A 258 25.39 16.89 -1.78
C ARG A 258 26.45 17.37 -2.78
N MET A 259 26.05 17.81 -3.97
CA MET A 259 27.00 18.36 -4.96
C MET A 259 27.64 19.63 -4.43
N GLU A 260 26.83 20.58 -3.94
CA GLU A 260 27.31 21.83 -3.35
C GLU A 260 28.27 21.56 -2.16
N GLY A 261 27.93 20.61 -1.28
CA GLY A 261 28.80 20.23 -0.16
C GLY A 261 30.13 19.58 -0.57
N ILE A 262 30.17 18.87 -1.70
CA ILE A 262 31.43 18.33 -2.27
C ILE A 262 32.27 19.48 -2.83
N ASP A 263 31.65 20.46 -3.48
CA ASP A 263 32.33 21.62 -4.07
C ASP A 263 32.94 22.56 -3.00
N PHE A 264 32.41 22.58 -1.78
CA PHE A 264 32.98 23.35 -0.65
C PHE A 264 34.11 22.62 0.11
N LEU A 265 34.28 21.31 -0.11
CA LEU A 265 35.31 20.48 0.54
C LEU A 265 36.49 20.13 -0.40
N GLY A 266 36.44 20.59 -1.66
CA GLY A 266 37.46 20.41 -2.70
C GLY A 266 38.39 21.60 -2.83
#